data_AF-A0A0F9NRB7-F1
#
_entry.id   AF-A0A0F9NRB7-F1
#
_cell.length_a   1.000
_cell.length_b   1.000
_cell.length_c   1.000
_cell.angle_alpha   90.00
_cell.angle_beta   90.00
_cell.angle_gamma   90.00
#
_symmetry.space_group_name_H-M   'P 1'
#
loop_
_entity.id
_entity.type
_entity.pdbx_description
1 polymer ?
#
loop_
_entity_poly.entity_id
_entity_poly.type
_entity_poly.pdbx_seq_one_letter_code
_entity_poly.pdbx_strand_id
1 'polypeptide(L)'
;MIKRWLSFFGKDRAGERIYDSRLLAQLLRYLKPYRLILVICLILLMVTTIFSISLPYITRLAIDRYVVPSHVKLKFSGKNSSFEDAIKKEYSSNLLPITDEIYLVDLSKMAKEDRVLLEEGDYVSKEKYLLLDPSSLALPEKEKTLTAVGKYPEIFSQKEGFFFARVDDLKRIEKEDLRTVRSEDLKGVKFLALIFILILMLNFFCNFLYVYFLEYTGQKTMYHMRLDIFSHLLRLPLSFLQKNPVGRLVTRATNDVAAVNEMYTVVLVNGLKDIFLLAAILFVMFRMNVGLTLLILALTPLLVYISFLYRSKARDAYREVRKKIANLNAFSQETMSSMKIIQLFSRQKDSCQRFKKINRENYLAARRQLVLYSLFRPVIEIVSSAAIALLIWYGGKGVLNASFTFGSLVAFLSYIQMFFSPIRDLADKYDIFQGAMAASENIFALLSEKTERVGGKRLIHLKGKIEFQNVWFSYDDEWVLKDVSFSLNPGQRVALVGHTGAGKTTIT
;
A
#
# COMPACT_ATOMS: atom_id res chain seq x y z
N MET A 1 -16.36 -6.25 -7.03
CA MET A 1 -15.33 -5.25 -6.69
C MET A 1 -13.98 -5.59 -7.33
N ILE A 2 -13.36 -6.75 -7.02
CA ILE A 2 -12.06 -7.19 -7.59
C ILE A 2 -12.04 -7.19 -9.14
N LYS A 3 -13.05 -7.73 -9.83
CA LYS A 3 -13.16 -7.68 -11.31
C LYS A 3 -13.16 -6.25 -11.89
N ARG A 4 -13.74 -5.29 -11.16
CA ARG A 4 -13.90 -3.88 -11.57
C ARG A 4 -12.65 -3.05 -11.22
N TRP A 5 -11.91 -3.46 -10.20
CA TRP A 5 -10.57 -2.96 -9.88
C TRP A 5 -9.52 -3.48 -10.87
N LEU A 6 -9.60 -4.75 -11.26
CA LEU A 6 -8.75 -5.34 -12.29
C LEU A 6 -8.94 -4.69 -13.67
N SER A 7 -10.15 -4.24 -14.02
CA SER A 7 -10.39 -3.49 -15.26
C SER A 7 -9.69 -2.12 -15.30
N PHE A 8 -9.31 -1.56 -14.15
CA PHE A 8 -8.54 -0.31 -14.06
C PHE A 8 -7.09 -0.49 -14.57
N PHE A 9 -6.57 -1.73 -14.55
CA PHE A 9 -5.18 -2.01 -14.91
C PHE A 9 -4.92 -2.20 -16.43
N GLY A 10 -5.96 -2.31 -17.30
CA GLY A 10 -5.86 -1.89 -18.71
C GLY A 10 -6.15 -2.91 -19.84
N LYS A 11 -6.66 -2.39 -20.96
CA LYS A 11 -6.56 -3.00 -22.31
C LYS A 11 -5.25 -2.58 -22.98
N ASP A 12 -4.67 -3.42 -23.84
CA ASP A 12 -3.52 -3.03 -24.66
C ASP A 12 -3.97 -2.28 -25.93
N ARG A 13 -3.04 -1.68 -26.69
CA ARG A 13 -3.30 -0.90 -27.93
C ARG A 13 -4.07 -1.67 -29.02
N ALA A 14 -4.15 -3.00 -28.94
CA ALA A 14 -4.89 -3.87 -29.85
C ALA A 14 -6.32 -4.20 -29.39
N GLY A 15 -6.77 -3.69 -28.23
CA GLY A 15 -8.13 -3.92 -27.73
C GLY A 15 -8.39 -5.31 -27.12
N GLU A 16 -7.43 -6.23 -27.18
CA GLU A 16 -7.51 -7.55 -26.54
C GLU A 16 -7.44 -7.46 -25.01
N ARG A 17 -8.22 -8.29 -24.33
CA ARG A 17 -8.23 -8.39 -22.87
C ARG A 17 -6.93 -9.05 -22.42
N ILE A 18 -6.05 -8.29 -21.77
CA ILE A 18 -4.81 -8.77 -21.13
C ILE A 18 -5.10 -9.76 -19.97
N TYR A 19 -6.36 -9.93 -19.57
CA TYR A 19 -6.77 -10.74 -18.43
C TYR A 19 -7.57 -11.96 -18.85
N ASP A 20 -6.97 -13.15 -18.72
CA ASP A 20 -7.79 -14.34 -18.59
C ASP A 20 -8.25 -14.45 -17.13
N SER A 21 -9.50 -14.05 -16.87
CA SER A 21 -10.13 -14.19 -15.56
C SER A 21 -10.13 -15.64 -15.03
N ARG A 22 -9.93 -16.63 -15.92
CA ARG A 22 -9.74 -18.03 -15.56
C ARG A 22 -8.39 -18.28 -14.89
N LEU A 23 -7.29 -17.70 -15.40
CA LEU A 23 -5.96 -17.81 -14.78
C LEU A 23 -5.97 -17.25 -13.36
N LEU A 24 -6.56 -16.07 -13.16
CA LEU A 24 -6.70 -15.49 -11.82
C LEU A 24 -7.54 -16.40 -10.90
N ALA A 25 -8.63 -17.00 -11.40
CA ALA A 25 -9.44 -17.92 -10.62
C ALA A 25 -8.67 -19.21 -10.25
N GLN A 26 -7.81 -19.70 -11.14
CA GLN A 26 -6.93 -20.85 -10.88
C GLN A 26 -5.88 -20.51 -9.81
N LEU A 27 -5.27 -19.32 -9.85
CA LEU A 27 -4.36 -18.85 -8.79
C LEU A 27 -5.08 -18.76 -7.44
N LEU A 28 -6.28 -18.18 -7.41
CA LEU A 28 -7.08 -18.06 -6.19
C LEU A 28 -7.50 -19.43 -5.63
N ARG A 29 -7.51 -20.49 -6.45
CA ARG A 29 -7.79 -21.85 -5.99
C ARG A 29 -6.71 -22.38 -5.04
N TYR A 30 -5.45 -22.02 -5.26
CA TYR A 30 -4.34 -22.37 -4.36
C TYR A 30 -4.44 -21.68 -2.99
N LEU A 31 -5.15 -20.57 -2.91
CA LEU A 31 -5.41 -19.83 -1.66
C LEU A 31 -6.65 -20.33 -0.92
N LYS A 32 -7.50 -21.14 -1.56
CA LYS A 32 -8.74 -21.67 -0.97
C LYS A 32 -8.52 -22.42 0.36
N PRO A 33 -7.46 -23.24 0.55
CA PRO A 33 -7.18 -23.88 1.84
C PRO A 33 -6.93 -22.86 2.97
N TYR A 34 -6.42 -21.68 2.62
CA TYR A 34 -6.02 -20.62 3.55
C TYR A 34 -7.06 -19.50 3.70
N ARG A 35 -8.29 -19.71 3.19
CA ARG A 35 -9.36 -18.69 3.18
C ARG A 35 -9.66 -18.07 4.55
N LEU A 36 -9.56 -18.84 5.63
CA LEU A 36 -9.83 -18.36 6.99
C LEU A 36 -8.76 -17.35 7.44
N ILE A 37 -7.48 -17.70 7.23
CA ILE A 37 -6.34 -16.82 7.54
C ILE A 37 -6.43 -15.56 6.69
N LEU A 38 -6.82 -15.69 5.42
CA LEU A 38 -7.08 -14.56 4.53
C LEU A 38 -8.16 -13.61 5.05
N VAL A 39 -9.26 -14.14 5.59
CA VAL A 39 -10.32 -13.33 6.20
C VAL A 39 -9.79 -12.63 7.45
N ILE A 40 -9.01 -13.32 8.27
CA ILE A 40 -8.34 -12.73 9.45
C ILE A 40 -7.40 -11.60 9.01
N CYS A 41 -6.58 -11.78 7.97
CA CYS A 41 -5.75 -10.73 7.40
C CYS A 41 -6.59 -9.52 6.98
N LEU A 42 -7.73 -9.73 6.32
CA LEU A 42 -8.60 -8.65 5.87
C LEU A 42 -9.26 -7.90 7.03
N ILE A 43 -9.64 -8.60 8.10
CA ILE A 43 -10.14 -7.98 9.34
C ILE A 43 -9.05 -7.17 10.02
N LEU A 44 -7.85 -7.75 10.21
CA LEU A 44 -6.71 -7.04 10.81
C LEU A 44 -6.31 -5.81 9.97
N LEU A 45 -6.40 -5.92 8.65
CA LEU A 45 -6.20 -4.79 7.73
C LEU A 45 -7.22 -3.67 7.96
N MET A 46 -8.50 -4.01 8.14
CA MET A 46 -9.53 -3.00 8.43
C MET A 46 -9.29 -2.35 9.80
N VAL A 47 -8.95 -3.15 10.81
CA VAL A 47 -8.66 -2.67 12.17
C VAL A 47 -7.44 -1.74 12.18
N THR A 48 -6.34 -2.13 11.54
CA THR A 48 -5.14 -1.29 11.43
C THR A 48 -5.42 0.01 10.69
N THR A 49 -6.24 -0.04 9.63
CA THR A 49 -6.69 1.15 8.89
C THR A 49 -7.47 2.11 9.80
N ILE A 50 -8.42 1.59 10.59
CA ILE A 50 -9.21 2.39 11.55
C ILE A 50 -8.28 3.02 12.59
N PHE A 51 -7.35 2.26 13.17
CA PHE A 51 -6.40 2.79 14.15
C PHE A 51 -5.50 3.88 13.56
N SER A 52 -4.94 3.66 12.37
CA SER A 52 -4.10 4.66 11.69
C SER A 52 -4.84 5.97 11.43
N ILE A 53 -6.11 5.90 11.03
CA ILE A 53 -6.95 7.09 10.77
C ILE A 53 -7.41 7.76 12.06
N SER A 54 -7.55 7.01 13.16
CA SER A 54 -7.96 7.56 14.45
C SER A 54 -6.89 8.45 15.09
N LEU A 55 -5.60 8.21 14.81
CA LEU A 55 -4.49 8.95 15.42
C LEU A 55 -4.54 10.48 15.12
N PRO A 56 -4.63 10.94 13.86
CA PRO A 56 -4.80 12.37 13.59
C PRO A 56 -6.06 12.98 14.22
N TYR A 57 -7.15 12.21 14.31
CA TYR A 57 -8.39 12.67 14.95
C TYR A 57 -8.21 12.89 16.46
N ILE A 58 -7.48 12.00 17.14
CA ILE A 58 -7.15 12.17 18.57
C ILE A 58 -6.24 13.37 18.77
N THR A 59 -5.25 13.57 17.90
CA THR A 59 -4.41 14.77 17.92
C THR A 59 -5.24 16.04 17.76
N ARG A 60 -6.22 16.06 16.85
CA ARG A 60 -7.20 17.15 16.74
C ARG A 60 -7.93 17.37 18.06
N LEU A 61 -8.49 16.31 18.66
CA LEU A 61 -9.28 16.42 19.88
C LEU A 61 -8.45 16.97 21.04
N ALA A 62 -7.19 16.54 21.16
CA ALA A 62 -6.26 17.06 22.14
C ALA A 62 -6.00 18.56 21.95
N ILE A 63 -5.78 18.98 20.71
CA ILE A 63 -5.51 20.39 20.37
C ILE A 63 -6.74 21.27 20.64
N ASP A 64 -7.89 20.88 20.10
CA ASP A 64 -9.12 21.69 20.13
C ASP A 64 -9.68 21.80 21.55
N ARG A 65 -9.54 20.76 22.38
CA ARG A 65 -10.16 20.71 23.71
C ARG A 65 -9.25 21.16 24.84
N TYR A 66 -7.95 20.89 24.75
CA TYR A 66 -7.05 21.06 25.90
C TYR A 66 -5.83 21.94 25.63
N VAL A 67 -5.45 22.19 24.37
CA VAL A 67 -4.28 23.00 24.05
C VAL A 67 -4.67 24.44 23.75
N VAL A 68 -5.61 24.64 22.82
CA VAL A 68 -6.04 25.96 22.35
C VAL A 68 -7.34 26.35 23.06
N PRO A 69 -7.34 27.36 23.96
CA PRO A 69 -8.55 27.84 24.58
C PRO A 69 -9.50 28.39 23.52
N SER A 70 -10.76 27.97 23.58
CA SER A 70 -11.80 28.31 22.62
C SER A 70 -12.78 29.37 23.12
N HIS A 71 -12.62 29.82 24.37
CA HIS A 71 -13.49 30.83 24.95
C HIS A 71 -13.11 32.23 24.49
N VAL A 72 -14.10 32.99 24.06
CA VAL A 72 -13.99 34.39 23.62
C VAL A 72 -15.13 35.20 24.23
N LYS A 73 -14.98 36.54 24.24
CA LYS A 73 -16.06 37.45 24.62
C LYS A 73 -16.95 37.73 23.41
N LEU A 74 -18.25 37.52 23.57
CA LEU A 74 -19.31 37.99 22.68
C LEU A 74 -19.90 39.27 23.26
N LYS A 75 -19.95 40.35 22.47
CA LYS A 75 -20.59 41.60 22.85
C LYS A 75 -21.84 41.83 22.00
N PHE A 76 -23.01 41.63 22.59
CA PHE A 76 -24.29 41.99 21.97
C PHE A 76 -24.57 43.47 22.20
N SER A 77 -24.86 44.21 21.13
CA SER A 77 -24.99 45.68 21.18
C SER A 77 -26.43 46.15 20.89
N GLY A 78 -27.37 45.22 20.74
CA GLY A 78 -28.76 45.53 20.37
C GLY A 78 -28.95 45.95 18.91
N LYS A 79 -27.90 45.86 18.07
CA LYS A 79 -27.94 46.26 16.66
C LYS A 79 -28.89 45.40 15.83
N ASN A 80 -29.07 44.13 16.18
CA ASN A 80 -29.91 43.20 15.45
C ASN A 80 -30.64 42.24 16.40
N SER A 81 -31.64 42.77 17.13
CA SER A 81 -32.32 42.08 18.24
C SER A 81 -32.83 40.68 17.87
N SER A 82 -33.41 40.50 16.69
CA SER A 82 -33.91 39.20 16.24
C SER A 82 -32.81 38.12 16.11
N PHE A 83 -31.59 38.51 15.73
CA PHE A 83 -30.46 37.58 15.61
C PHE A 83 -29.82 37.32 16.97
N GLU A 84 -29.61 38.38 17.76
CA GLU A 84 -29.05 38.26 19.11
C GLU A 84 -29.92 37.37 20.01
N ASP A 85 -31.25 37.51 19.94
CA ASP A 85 -32.19 36.70 20.70
C ASP A 85 -32.22 35.23 20.24
N ALA A 86 -32.06 34.98 18.94
CA ALA A 86 -31.95 33.62 18.40
C ALA A 86 -30.70 32.91 18.94
N ILE A 87 -29.54 33.57 18.89
CA ILE A 87 -28.28 33.03 19.42
C ILE A 87 -28.34 32.83 20.93
N LYS A 88 -28.92 33.78 21.68
CA LYS A 88 -29.11 33.65 23.13
C LYS A 88 -30.00 32.47 23.49
N LYS A 89 -31.05 32.21 22.71
CA LYS A 89 -31.98 31.11 22.94
C LYS A 89 -31.37 29.75 22.58
N GLU A 90 -30.69 29.66 21.45
CA GLU A 90 -30.12 28.41 20.93
C GLU A 90 -28.88 27.95 21.71
N TYR A 91 -28.05 28.90 22.17
CA TYR A 91 -26.81 28.63 22.88
C TYR A 91 -26.84 29.06 24.34
N SER A 92 -28.02 29.11 24.96
CA SER A 92 -28.21 29.57 26.35
C SER A 92 -27.29 28.84 27.35
N SER A 93 -27.05 27.54 27.17
CA SER A 93 -26.17 26.75 28.02
C SER A 93 -24.66 26.99 27.80
N ASN A 94 -24.29 27.67 26.71
CA ASN A 94 -22.90 27.95 26.33
C ASN A 94 -22.51 29.42 26.53
N LEU A 95 -23.48 30.29 26.81
CA LEU A 95 -23.29 31.73 27.01
C LEU A 95 -23.21 32.03 28.51
N LEU A 96 -22.02 32.40 28.98
CA LEU A 96 -21.78 32.74 30.38
C LEU A 96 -21.77 34.27 30.55
N PRO A 97 -22.74 34.87 31.26
CA PRO A 97 -22.88 36.33 31.30
C PRO A 97 -21.75 37.01 32.10
N ILE A 98 -20.99 37.90 31.45
CA ILE A 98 -19.99 38.78 32.08
C ILE A 98 -20.60 40.14 32.46
N THR A 99 -21.51 40.67 31.64
CA THR A 99 -22.39 41.82 31.86
C THR A 99 -23.68 41.59 31.07
N ASP A 100 -24.68 42.49 31.15
CA ASP A 100 -25.93 42.34 30.37
C ASP A 100 -25.68 42.29 28.85
N GLU A 101 -24.58 42.89 28.40
CA GLU A 101 -24.17 42.99 27.00
C GLU A 101 -23.03 42.03 26.60
N ILE A 102 -22.22 41.54 27.54
CA ILE A 102 -21.02 40.76 27.26
C ILE A 102 -21.15 39.36 27.84
N TYR A 103 -20.94 38.35 27.01
CA TYR A 103 -20.98 36.93 27.36
C TYR A 103 -19.64 36.28 27.04
N LEU A 104 -19.21 35.32 27.84
CA LEU A 104 -18.14 34.40 27.48
C LEU A 104 -18.75 33.19 26.78
N VAL A 105 -18.19 32.80 25.64
CA VAL A 105 -18.69 31.67 24.85
C VAL A 105 -17.56 30.77 24.40
N ASP A 106 -17.80 29.47 24.42
CA ASP A 106 -16.94 28.51 23.71
C ASP A 106 -17.37 28.46 22.24
N LEU A 107 -16.62 29.17 21.37
CA LEU A 107 -16.89 29.18 19.93
C LEU A 107 -16.89 27.76 19.35
N SER A 108 -16.10 26.83 19.91
CA SER A 108 -15.97 25.48 19.36
C SER A 108 -17.25 24.65 19.42
N LYS A 109 -18.24 25.07 20.22
CA LYS A 109 -19.54 24.40 20.38
C LYS A 109 -20.67 25.00 19.54
N MET A 110 -20.46 26.13 18.88
CA MET A 110 -21.47 26.77 18.03
C MET A 110 -21.50 26.19 16.62
N ALA A 111 -22.63 26.25 15.90
CA ALA A 111 -22.68 25.89 14.48
C ALA A 111 -21.76 26.79 13.66
N LYS A 112 -21.25 26.29 12.52
CA LYS A 112 -20.28 27.03 11.70
C LYS A 112 -20.91 28.30 11.13
N GLU A 113 -22.16 28.19 10.70
CA GLU A 113 -22.96 29.26 10.10
C GLU A 113 -23.08 30.44 11.07
N ASP A 114 -23.42 30.15 12.32
CA ASP A 114 -23.58 31.16 13.38
C ASP A 114 -22.25 31.83 13.74
N ARG A 115 -21.15 31.06 13.80
CA ARG A 115 -19.81 31.62 14.07
C ARG A 115 -19.41 32.64 13.02
N VAL A 116 -19.63 32.31 11.74
CA VAL A 116 -19.29 33.21 10.62
C VAL A 116 -20.09 34.51 10.73
N LEU A 117 -21.39 34.42 11.00
CA LEU A 117 -22.26 35.59 11.17
C LEU A 117 -21.85 36.45 12.38
N LEU A 118 -21.46 35.82 13.50
CA LEU A 118 -21.02 36.53 14.70
C LEU A 118 -19.69 37.28 14.48
N GLU A 119 -18.79 36.72 13.68
CA GLU A 119 -17.55 37.40 13.31
C GLU A 119 -17.73 38.50 12.27
N GLU A 120 -18.54 38.27 11.22
CA GLU A 120 -18.87 39.30 10.22
C GLU A 120 -19.57 40.51 10.85
N GLY A 121 -20.39 40.25 11.88
CA GLY A 121 -21.07 41.29 12.66
C GLY A 121 -20.22 41.98 13.73
N ASP A 122 -18.92 41.63 13.86
CA ASP A 122 -17.99 42.17 14.86
C ASP A 122 -18.46 41.97 16.31
N TYR A 123 -19.23 40.90 16.57
CA TYR A 123 -19.72 40.54 17.91
C TYR A 123 -18.62 39.86 18.75
N VAL A 124 -17.61 39.27 18.09
CA VAL A 124 -16.61 38.39 18.71
C VAL A 124 -15.29 39.13 18.99
N SER A 125 -14.82 39.07 20.23
CA SER A 125 -13.49 39.56 20.59
C SER A 125 -12.37 38.66 20.03
N LYS A 126 -11.28 39.28 19.56
CA LYS A 126 -10.06 38.58 19.13
C LYS A 126 -9.28 37.92 20.28
N GLU A 127 -9.57 38.31 21.51
CA GLU A 127 -8.87 37.82 22.69
C GLU A 127 -9.43 36.49 23.15
N LYS A 128 -8.52 35.56 23.48
CA LYS A 128 -8.88 34.25 24.01
C LYS A 128 -8.81 34.26 25.52
N TYR A 129 -9.77 33.58 26.12
CA TYR A 129 -9.92 33.48 27.56
C TYR A 129 -9.84 32.01 28.00
N LEU A 130 -9.27 31.78 29.17
CA LEU A 130 -9.37 30.53 29.90
C LEU A 130 -10.54 30.67 30.86
N LEU A 131 -11.49 29.73 30.80
CA LEU A 131 -12.58 29.61 31.76
C LEU A 131 -12.20 28.54 32.79
N LEU A 132 -12.44 28.84 34.06
CA LEU A 132 -12.24 27.95 35.20
C LEU A 132 -13.54 27.89 35.96
N ASP A 133 -14.11 26.69 36.08
CA ASP A 133 -15.26 26.43 36.92
C ASP A 133 -14.82 25.60 38.13
N PRO A 134 -14.60 26.23 39.30
CA PRO A 134 -14.19 25.51 40.51
C PRO A 134 -15.26 24.54 41.02
N SER A 135 -16.51 24.63 40.54
CA SER A 135 -17.58 23.73 40.95
C SER A 135 -17.47 22.34 40.32
N SER A 136 -16.79 22.21 39.16
CA SER A 136 -16.52 20.92 38.51
C SER A 136 -15.35 20.14 39.14
N LEU A 137 -14.55 20.80 39.98
CA LEU A 137 -13.34 20.23 40.58
C LEU A 137 -13.61 19.47 41.90
N ALA A 138 -12.95 18.32 42.07
CA ALA A 138 -12.98 17.56 43.32
C ALA A 138 -12.20 18.27 44.45
N LEU A 139 -12.64 18.11 45.71
CA LEU A 139 -11.91 18.53 46.92
C LEU A 139 -10.77 17.52 47.15
N PRO A 140 -9.51 17.81 46.76
CA PRO A 140 -8.69 18.95 47.21
C PRO A 140 -8.12 19.84 46.09
N GLU A 141 -8.41 19.53 44.82
CA GLU A 141 -7.96 20.35 43.68
C GLU A 141 -8.67 21.69 43.64
N LYS A 142 -9.96 21.72 44.03
CA LYS A 142 -10.73 22.95 44.17
C LYS A 142 -10.04 23.98 45.08
N GLU A 143 -9.56 23.56 46.25
CA GLU A 143 -8.88 24.45 47.20
C GLU A 143 -7.55 24.95 46.65
N LYS A 144 -6.76 24.07 46.02
CA LYS A 144 -5.49 24.44 45.39
C LYS A 144 -5.68 25.42 44.23
N THR A 145 -6.69 25.20 43.39
CA THR A 145 -7.02 26.10 42.28
C THR A 145 -7.50 27.46 42.79
N LEU A 146 -8.36 27.49 43.81
CA LEU A 146 -8.80 28.75 44.43
C LEU A 146 -7.64 29.51 45.08
N THR A 147 -6.69 28.80 45.70
CA THR A 147 -5.48 29.39 46.31
C THR A 147 -4.56 29.98 45.23
N ALA A 148 -4.33 29.23 44.15
CA ALA A 148 -3.50 29.67 43.03
C ALA A 148 -4.12 30.88 42.30
N VAL A 149 -5.44 30.88 42.08
CA VAL A 149 -6.17 32.01 41.51
C VAL A 149 -6.11 33.23 42.43
N GLY A 150 -6.27 33.04 43.74
CA GLY A 150 -6.23 34.11 44.75
C GLY A 150 -4.88 34.83 44.87
N LYS A 151 -3.77 34.20 44.47
CA LYS A 151 -2.44 34.85 44.40
C LYS A 151 -2.35 35.91 43.31
N TYR A 152 -3.20 35.85 42.28
CA TYR A 152 -3.14 36.72 41.10
C TYR A 152 -4.50 37.40 40.81
N PRO A 153 -5.01 38.23 41.72
CA PRO A 153 -6.32 38.88 41.58
C PRO A 153 -6.38 39.84 40.39
N GLU A 154 -5.23 40.35 39.91
CA GLU A 154 -5.17 41.25 38.75
C GLU A 154 -5.29 40.52 37.41
N ILE A 155 -5.19 39.19 37.39
CA ILE A 155 -5.22 38.37 36.17
C ILE A 155 -6.58 37.65 36.03
N PHE A 156 -7.14 37.17 37.14
CA PHE A 156 -8.39 36.40 37.14
C PHE A 156 -9.57 37.27 37.55
N SER A 157 -10.55 37.37 36.65
CA SER A 157 -11.85 37.97 36.95
C SER A 157 -12.82 36.90 37.44
N GLN A 158 -13.63 37.22 38.46
CA GLN A 158 -14.63 36.31 39.02
C GLN A 158 -16.04 36.82 38.70
N LYS A 159 -16.91 35.94 38.23
CA LYS A 159 -18.36 36.21 38.13
C LYS A 159 -19.17 34.92 38.25
N GLU A 160 -20.28 34.96 38.98
CA GLU A 160 -21.24 33.84 39.13
C GLU A 160 -20.59 32.49 39.48
N GLY A 161 -19.50 32.51 40.27
CA GLY A 161 -18.82 31.30 40.73
C GLY A 161 -17.76 30.72 39.78
N PHE A 162 -17.61 31.25 38.56
CA PHE A 162 -16.51 30.91 37.64
C PHE A 162 -15.45 32.01 37.60
N PHE A 163 -14.22 31.61 37.28
CA PHE A 163 -13.09 32.51 37.05
C PHE A 163 -12.71 32.49 35.58
N PHE A 164 -12.32 33.64 35.04
CA PHE A 164 -11.78 33.70 33.69
C PHE A 164 -10.58 34.64 33.62
N ALA A 165 -9.61 34.28 32.78
CA ALA A 165 -8.40 35.06 32.55
C ALA A 165 -8.06 35.09 31.07
N ARG A 166 -7.48 36.20 30.60
CA ARG A 166 -6.97 36.28 29.23
C ARG A 166 -5.75 35.38 29.09
N VAL A 167 -5.68 34.63 28.00
CA VAL A 167 -4.61 33.63 27.78
C VAL A 167 -3.22 34.27 27.73
N ASP A 168 -3.10 35.49 27.22
CA ASP A 168 -1.83 36.22 27.18
C ASP A 168 -1.29 36.59 28.57
N ASP A 169 -2.19 36.88 29.51
CA ASP A 169 -1.83 37.29 30.88
C ASP A 169 -1.41 36.10 31.74
N LEU A 170 -1.80 34.87 31.37
CA LEU A 170 -1.35 33.64 32.03
C LEU A 170 0.18 33.44 31.96
N LYS A 171 0.88 34.12 31.04
CA LYS A 171 2.35 34.10 30.96
C LYS A 171 3.04 34.73 32.17
N ARG A 172 2.31 35.54 32.96
CA ARG A 172 2.81 36.24 34.15
C ARG A 172 2.69 35.40 35.43
N ILE A 173 2.04 34.25 35.38
CA ILE A 173 1.82 33.34 36.51
C ILE A 173 3.03 32.40 36.66
N GLU A 174 3.39 32.04 37.90
CA GLU A 174 4.41 31.02 38.15
C GLU A 174 4.02 29.67 37.56
N LYS A 175 5.01 28.90 37.08
CA LYS A 175 4.75 27.63 36.39
C LYS A 175 4.02 26.59 37.26
N GLU A 176 4.22 26.61 38.57
CA GLU A 176 3.55 25.68 39.51
C GLU A 176 2.07 26.02 39.68
N ASP A 177 1.75 27.30 39.87
CA ASP A 177 0.37 27.79 39.97
C ASP A 177 -0.37 27.61 38.64
N LEU A 178 0.30 27.85 37.50
CA LEU A 178 -0.28 27.63 36.17
C LEU A 178 -0.63 26.15 35.91
N ARG A 179 0.20 25.21 36.39
CA ARG A 179 -0.11 23.76 36.30
C ARG A 179 -1.34 23.38 37.12
N THR A 180 -1.54 24.04 38.25
CA THR A 180 -2.69 23.81 39.14
C THR A 180 -3.97 24.34 38.48
N VAL A 181 -3.90 25.55 37.95
CA VAL A 181 -4.99 26.19 37.19
C VAL A 181 -5.37 25.37 35.95
N ARG A 182 -4.40 24.82 35.22
CA ARG A 182 -4.63 23.98 34.02
C ARG A 182 -4.63 22.47 34.31
N SER A 183 -4.97 22.07 35.53
CA SER A 183 -4.91 20.66 35.95
C SER A 183 -5.88 19.76 35.16
N GLU A 184 -7.10 20.23 34.87
CA GLU A 184 -8.06 19.50 34.02
C GLU A 184 -7.54 19.30 32.59
N ASP A 185 -6.96 20.35 31.98
CA ASP A 185 -6.34 20.27 30.66
C ASP A 185 -5.23 19.21 30.64
N LEU A 186 -4.34 19.24 31.64
CA LEU A 186 -3.23 18.30 31.76
C LEU A 186 -3.73 16.86 31.95
N LYS A 187 -4.78 16.64 32.74
CA LYS A 187 -5.42 15.32 32.89
C LYS A 187 -6.03 14.84 31.56
N GLY A 188 -6.73 15.73 30.85
CA GLY A 188 -7.32 15.45 29.55
C GLY A 188 -6.29 15.07 28.50
N VAL A 189 -5.21 15.84 28.39
CA VAL A 189 -4.09 15.53 27.48
C VAL A 189 -3.41 14.22 27.88
N LYS A 190 -3.15 13.96 29.16
CA LYS A 190 -2.58 12.69 29.63
C LYS A 190 -3.46 11.49 29.27
N PHE A 191 -4.78 11.62 29.45
CA PHE A 191 -5.73 10.57 29.09
C PHE A 191 -5.73 10.30 27.58
N LEU A 192 -5.80 11.35 26.75
CA LEU A 192 -5.71 11.21 25.30
C LEU A 192 -4.35 10.67 24.84
N ALA A 193 -3.25 11.05 25.50
CA ALA A 193 -1.93 10.51 25.22
C ALA A 193 -1.85 9.00 25.54
N LEU A 194 -2.48 8.55 26.63
CA LEU A 194 -2.54 7.12 26.97
C LEU A 194 -3.37 6.34 25.94
N ILE A 195 -4.52 6.88 25.51
CA ILE A 195 -5.30 6.32 24.40
C ILE A 195 -4.49 6.28 23.11
N PHE A 196 -3.76 7.35 22.79
CA PHE A 196 -2.91 7.44 21.61
C PHE A 196 -1.83 6.35 21.62
N ILE A 197 -1.13 6.17 22.75
CA ILE A 197 -0.13 5.10 22.93
C ILE A 197 -0.80 3.72 22.82
N LEU A 198 -1.96 3.52 23.44
CA LEU A 198 -2.70 2.26 23.36
C LEU A 198 -3.07 1.92 21.92
N ILE A 199 -3.57 2.89 21.15
CA ILE A 199 -3.90 2.71 19.73
C ILE A 199 -2.64 2.44 18.91
N LEU A 200 -1.52 3.10 19.19
CA LEU A 200 -0.25 2.79 18.53
C LEU A 200 0.21 1.35 18.80
N MET A 201 0.12 0.89 20.05
CA MET A 201 0.48 -0.47 20.43
C MET A 201 -0.46 -1.50 19.79
N LEU A 202 -1.77 -1.26 19.81
CA LEU A 202 -2.75 -2.13 19.15
C LEU A 202 -2.56 -2.16 17.63
N ASN A 203 -2.27 -1.01 17.02
CA ASN A 203 -1.97 -0.91 15.59
C ASN A 203 -0.71 -1.71 15.26
N PHE A 204 0.37 -1.51 16.02
CA PHE A 204 1.62 -2.27 15.85
C PHE A 204 1.36 -3.78 15.92
N PHE A 205 0.66 -4.26 16.95
CA PHE A 205 0.38 -5.68 17.12
C PHE A 205 -0.53 -6.25 16.02
N CYS A 206 -1.62 -5.54 15.67
CA CYS A 206 -2.50 -5.96 14.59
C CYS A 206 -1.80 -5.96 13.23
N ASN A 207 -0.94 -4.97 12.98
CA ASN A 207 -0.16 -4.86 11.75
C ASN A 207 0.91 -5.96 11.69
N PHE A 208 1.56 -6.28 12.82
CA PHE A 208 2.49 -7.41 12.92
C PHE A 208 1.79 -8.73 12.58
N LEU A 209 0.64 -9.02 13.22
CA LEU A 209 -0.15 -10.22 12.94
C LEU A 209 -0.62 -10.26 11.48
N TYR A 210 -1.06 -9.13 10.94
CA TYR A 210 -1.45 -9.00 9.54
C TYR A 210 -0.32 -9.38 8.59
N VAL A 211 0.88 -8.79 8.78
CA VAL A 211 2.05 -9.07 7.95
C VAL A 211 2.48 -10.53 8.10
N TYR A 212 2.53 -11.04 9.32
CA TYR A 212 2.91 -12.42 9.60
C TYR A 212 1.97 -13.43 8.93
N PHE A 213 0.66 -13.29 9.11
CA PHE A 213 -0.32 -14.21 8.52
C PHE A 213 -0.36 -14.11 6.98
N LEU A 214 -0.17 -12.91 6.44
CA LEU A 214 -0.07 -12.70 5.00
C LEU A 214 1.14 -13.43 4.42
N GLU A 215 2.32 -13.24 5.03
CA GLU A 215 3.56 -13.86 4.57
C GLU A 215 3.54 -15.38 4.77
N TYR A 216 3.06 -15.87 5.92
CA TYR A 216 2.88 -17.29 6.17
C TYR A 216 1.99 -17.95 5.12
N THR A 217 0.87 -17.31 4.77
CA THR A 217 -0.04 -17.82 3.75
C THR A 217 0.61 -17.81 2.37
N GLY A 218 1.35 -16.76 2.03
CA GLY A 218 2.10 -16.68 0.77
C GLY A 218 3.12 -17.81 0.65
N GLN A 219 3.99 -17.97 1.66
CA GLN A 219 5.01 -19.01 1.68
C GLN A 219 4.43 -20.43 1.62
N LYS A 220 3.35 -20.71 2.36
CA LYS A 220 2.67 -22.01 2.27
C LYS A 220 2.03 -22.26 0.90
N THR A 221 1.46 -21.23 0.29
CA THR A 221 0.88 -21.32 -1.05
C THR A 221 1.97 -21.63 -2.08
N MET A 222 3.11 -20.93 -2.01
CA MET A 222 4.28 -21.18 -2.84
C MET A 222 4.81 -22.60 -2.66
N TYR A 223 4.89 -23.10 -1.42
CA TYR A 223 5.30 -24.47 -1.11
C TYR A 223 4.43 -25.50 -1.83
N HIS A 224 3.10 -25.38 -1.76
CA HIS A 224 2.19 -26.31 -2.45
C HIS A 224 2.29 -26.21 -3.97
N MET A 225 2.37 -25.00 -4.52
CA MET A 225 2.59 -24.83 -5.97
C MET A 225 3.88 -25.52 -6.42
N ARG A 226 4.98 -25.40 -5.67
CA ARG A 226 6.24 -26.08 -5.98
C ARG A 226 6.12 -27.59 -5.91
N LEU A 227 5.43 -28.14 -4.91
CA LEU A 227 5.18 -29.58 -4.82
C LEU A 227 4.33 -30.10 -5.97
N ASP A 228 3.27 -29.38 -6.34
CA ASP A 228 2.39 -29.77 -7.45
C ASP A 228 3.15 -29.75 -8.77
N ILE A 229 3.92 -28.68 -9.04
CA ILE A 229 4.76 -28.59 -10.24
C ILE A 229 5.80 -29.70 -10.26
N PHE A 230 6.52 -29.91 -9.15
CA PHE A 230 7.57 -30.93 -9.09
C PHE A 230 7.02 -32.34 -9.25
N SER A 231 5.92 -32.67 -8.57
CA SER A 231 5.27 -33.98 -8.68
C SER A 231 4.68 -34.22 -10.07
N HIS A 232 4.18 -33.17 -10.74
CA HIS A 232 3.71 -33.25 -12.11
C HIS A 232 4.87 -33.45 -13.09
N LEU A 233 5.97 -32.72 -12.95
CA LEU A 233 7.19 -32.86 -13.76
C LEU A 233 7.74 -34.30 -13.75
N LEU A 234 7.74 -34.95 -12.58
CA LEU A 234 8.18 -36.34 -12.44
C LEU A 234 7.28 -37.38 -13.14
N ARG A 235 6.07 -36.99 -13.56
CA ARG A 235 5.11 -37.85 -14.25
C ARG A 235 4.95 -37.48 -15.73
N LEU A 236 5.70 -36.51 -16.22
CA LEU A 236 5.64 -36.14 -17.63
C LEU A 236 6.39 -37.16 -18.48
N PRO A 237 5.90 -37.46 -19.69
CA PRO A 237 6.55 -38.41 -20.58
C PRO A 237 7.96 -37.91 -20.97
N LEU A 238 8.88 -38.85 -21.17
CA LEU A 238 10.26 -38.53 -21.53
C LEU A 238 10.37 -37.66 -22.80
N SER A 239 9.45 -37.84 -23.75
CA SER A 239 9.36 -37.03 -24.98
C SER A 239 9.15 -35.54 -24.69
N PHE A 240 8.37 -35.19 -23.66
CA PHE A 240 8.20 -33.80 -23.24
C PHE A 240 9.50 -33.24 -22.65
N LEU A 241 10.20 -34.01 -21.83
CA LEU A 241 11.45 -33.61 -21.19
C LEU A 241 12.60 -33.45 -22.19
N GLN A 242 12.61 -34.22 -23.28
CA GLN A 242 13.57 -34.06 -24.37
C GLN A 242 13.32 -32.77 -25.18
N LYS A 243 12.05 -32.40 -25.39
CA LYS A 243 11.66 -31.20 -26.15
C LYS A 243 11.75 -29.90 -25.35
N ASN A 244 11.87 -29.98 -24.02
CA ASN A 244 11.91 -28.81 -23.15
C ASN A 244 13.24 -28.74 -22.37
N PRO A 245 14.05 -27.68 -22.58
CA PRO A 245 15.29 -27.51 -21.83
C PRO A 245 15.06 -27.52 -20.32
N VAL A 246 15.86 -28.29 -19.58
CA VAL A 246 15.76 -28.42 -18.11
C VAL A 246 15.75 -27.06 -17.42
N GLY A 247 16.55 -26.10 -17.89
CA GLY A 247 16.58 -24.75 -17.34
C GLY A 247 15.22 -24.04 -17.36
N ARG A 248 14.42 -24.22 -18.43
CA ARG A 248 13.07 -23.65 -18.54
C ARG A 248 12.14 -24.24 -17.48
N LEU A 249 12.24 -25.55 -17.23
CA LEU A 249 11.43 -26.24 -16.22
C LEU A 249 11.81 -25.79 -14.80
N VAL A 250 13.10 -25.60 -14.54
CA VAL A 250 13.59 -25.05 -13.27
C VAL A 250 13.03 -23.65 -13.04
N THR A 251 13.09 -22.75 -14.03
CA THR A 251 12.54 -21.39 -13.92
C THR A 251 11.03 -21.40 -13.59
N ARG A 252 10.26 -22.32 -14.18
CA ARG A 252 8.83 -22.48 -13.88
C ARG A 252 8.57 -22.91 -12.44
N ALA A 253 9.40 -23.80 -11.89
CA ALA A 253 9.25 -24.27 -10.51
C ALA A 253 9.80 -23.28 -9.46
N THR A 254 10.68 -22.35 -9.86
CA THR A 254 11.33 -21.41 -8.93
C THR A 254 10.80 -19.98 -9.09
N ASN A 255 11.20 -19.32 -10.17
CA ASN A 255 10.99 -17.89 -10.40
C ASN A 255 9.53 -17.57 -10.72
N ASP A 256 8.88 -18.39 -11.56
CA ASP A 256 7.48 -18.15 -11.92
C ASP A 256 6.57 -18.28 -10.69
N VAL A 257 6.82 -19.29 -9.83
CA VAL A 257 6.07 -19.44 -8.56
C VAL A 257 6.34 -18.27 -7.61
N ALA A 258 7.59 -17.77 -7.57
CA ALA A 258 7.94 -16.62 -6.76
C ALA A 258 7.20 -15.35 -7.21
N ALA A 259 7.13 -15.10 -8.52
CA ALA A 259 6.39 -13.97 -9.08
C ALA A 259 4.89 -14.03 -8.73
N VAL A 260 4.29 -15.22 -8.80
CA VAL A 260 2.90 -15.44 -8.38
C VAL A 260 2.69 -15.13 -6.89
N ASN A 261 3.61 -15.57 -6.02
CA ASN A 261 3.55 -15.26 -4.60
C ASN A 261 3.67 -13.75 -4.33
N GLU A 262 4.59 -13.08 -5.01
CA GLU A 262 4.78 -11.63 -4.88
C GLU A 262 3.53 -10.85 -5.28
N MET A 263 2.85 -11.22 -6.37
CA MET A 263 1.56 -10.60 -6.73
C MET A 263 0.51 -10.80 -5.64
N TYR A 264 0.46 -11.96 -5.01
CA TYR A 264 -0.49 -12.20 -3.93
C TYR A 264 -0.24 -11.30 -2.72
N THR A 265 1.00 -11.25 -2.22
CA THR A 265 1.34 -10.47 -1.02
C THR A 265 1.33 -8.96 -1.28
N VAL A 266 1.84 -8.52 -2.44
CA VAL A 266 2.04 -7.09 -2.75
C VAL A 266 0.86 -6.45 -3.49
N VAL A 267 0.23 -7.15 -4.43
CA VAL A 267 -0.80 -6.54 -5.29
C VAL A 267 -2.20 -6.81 -4.74
N LEU A 268 -2.54 -8.08 -4.48
CA LEU A 268 -3.90 -8.42 -4.05
C LEU A 268 -4.21 -7.87 -2.66
N VAL A 269 -3.40 -8.19 -1.65
CA VAL A 269 -3.75 -7.85 -0.27
C VAL A 269 -3.39 -6.39 0.05
N ASN A 270 -2.15 -5.97 -0.21
CA ASN A 270 -1.77 -4.56 0.01
C ASN A 270 -2.47 -3.60 -0.97
N GLY A 271 -2.85 -4.02 -2.18
CA GLY A 271 -3.65 -3.17 -3.08
C GLY A 271 -5.06 -2.95 -2.56
N LEU A 272 -5.71 -3.98 -2.00
CA LEU A 272 -7.00 -3.81 -1.32
C LEU A 272 -6.86 -2.91 -0.09
N LYS A 273 -5.76 -3.03 0.67
CA LYS A 273 -5.45 -2.14 1.81
C LYS A 273 -5.51 -0.67 1.42
N ASP A 274 -4.82 -0.32 0.34
CA ASP A 274 -4.73 1.05 -0.15
C ASP A 274 -6.08 1.62 -0.54
N ILE A 275 -6.95 0.84 -1.18
CA ILE A 275 -8.30 1.27 -1.55
C ILE A 275 -9.13 1.54 -0.30
N PHE A 276 -9.11 0.61 0.67
CA PHE A 276 -9.85 0.79 1.93
C PHE A 276 -9.32 1.98 2.71
N LEU A 277 -8.01 2.15 2.80
CA LEU A 277 -7.36 3.28 3.46
C LEU A 277 -7.76 4.61 2.79
N LEU A 278 -7.67 4.70 1.46
CA LEU A 278 -8.10 5.88 0.70
C LEU A 278 -9.58 6.21 0.94
N ALA A 279 -10.46 5.20 0.84
CA ALA A 279 -11.89 5.39 1.04
C ALA A 279 -12.21 5.84 2.49
N ALA A 280 -11.56 5.25 3.48
CA ALA A 280 -11.75 5.60 4.88
C ALA A 280 -11.20 6.99 5.21
N ILE A 281 -10.04 7.37 4.67
CA ILE A 281 -9.49 8.72 4.80
C ILE A 281 -10.44 9.75 4.18
N LEU A 282 -10.92 9.51 2.95
CA LEU A 282 -11.87 10.41 2.30
C LEU A 282 -13.16 10.55 3.12
N PHE A 283 -13.70 9.44 3.63
CA PHE A 283 -14.88 9.46 4.50
C PHE A 283 -14.67 10.34 5.73
N VAL A 284 -13.55 10.17 6.44
CA VAL A 284 -13.23 10.98 7.62
C VAL A 284 -12.99 12.44 7.26
N MET A 285 -12.28 12.73 6.17
CA MET A 285 -12.02 14.09 5.70
C MET A 285 -13.31 14.82 5.33
N PHE A 286 -14.23 14.19 4.57
CA PHE A 286 -15.52 14.79 4.23
C PHE A 286 -16.37 15.05 5.48
N ARG A 287 -16.38 14.10 6.43
CA ARG A 287 -17.09 14.26 7.71
C ARG A 287 -16.50 15.35 8.59
N MET A 288 -15.20 15.63 8.46
CA MET A 288 -14.53 16.71 9.19
C MET A 288 -14.72 18.08 8.52
N ASN A 289 -14.49 18.17 7.22
CA ASN A 289 -14.64 19.41 6.49
C ASN A 289 -14.73 19.20 4.97
N VAL A 290 -15.87 19.49 4.38
CA VAL A 290 -16.08 19.36 2.93
C VAL A 290 -15.20 20.33 2.13
N GLY A 291 -15.05 21.58 2.58
CA GLY A 291 -14.28 22.61 1.87
C GLY A 291 -12.80 22.29 1.74
N LEU A 292 -12.14 21.92 2.84
CA LEU A 292 -10.73 21.49 2.83
C LEU A 292 -10.54 20.20 2.01
N THR A 293 -11.52 19.28 2.08
CA THR A 293 -11.47 18.04 1.31
C THR A 293 -11.56 18.28 -0.19
N LEU A 294 -12.46 19.16 -0.63
CA LEU A 294 -12.59 19.52 -2.05
C LEU A 294 -11.34 20.22 -2.58
N LEU A 295 -10.68 21.06 -1.77
CA LEU A 295 -9.41 21.69 -2.13
C LEU A 295 -8.32 20.64 -2.40
N ILE A 296 -8.23 19.60 -1.56
CA ILE A 296 -7.26 18.50 -1.74
C ILE A 296 -7.65 17.62 -2.94
N LEU A 297 -8.94 17.33 -3.09
CA LEU A 297 -9.45 16.57 -4.23
C LEU A 297 -9.21 17.28 -5.57
N ALA A 298 -9.23 18.61 -5.62
CA ALA A 298 -8.91 19.38 -6.83
C ALA A 298 -7.49 19.13 -7.34
N LEU A 299 -6.54 18.79 -6.45
CA LEU A 299 -5.16 18.45 -6.82
C LEU A 299 -4.98 16.98 -7.21
N THR A 300 -5.97 16.13 -6.92
CA THR A 300 -5.92 14.70 -7.20
C THR A 300 -5.92 14.38 -8.70
N PRO A 301 -6.76 15.00 -9.56
CA PRO A 301 -6.69 14.82 -11.01
C PRO A 301 -5.32 15.12 -11.60
N LEU A 302 -4.65 16.17 -11.11
CA LEU A 302 -3.30 16.52 -11.55
C LEU A 302 -2.29 15.41 -11.22
N LEU A 303 -2.34 14.88 -9.99
CA LEU A 303 -1.50 13.74 -9.59
C LEU A 303 -1.76 12.49 -10.42
N VAL A 304 -3.04 12.18 -10.63
CA VAL A 304 -3.46 11.02 -11.44
C VAL A 304 -2.95 11.18 -12.88
N TYR A 305 -3.10 12.37 -13.46
CA TYR A 305 -2.59 12.67 -14.81
C TYR A 305 -1.07 12.50 -14.91
N ILE A 306 -0.31 13.07 -13.97
CA ILE A 306 1.15 12.91 -13.90
C ILE A 306 1.54 11.42 -13.76
N SER A 307 0.81 10.67 -12.94
CA SER A 307 1.03 9.24 -12.74
C SER A 307 0.78 8.43 -14.00
N PHE A 308 -0.28 8.76 -14.76
CA PHE A 308 -0.55 8.14 -16.06
C PHE A 308 0.54 8.46 -17.10
N LEU A 309 0.98 9.72 -17.17
CA LEU A 309 2.08 10.12 -18.06
C LEU A 309 3.37 9.39 -17.72
N TYR A 310 3.72 9.29 -16.44
CA TYR A 310 4.87 8.55 -15.97
C TYR A 310 4.77 7.08 -16.37
N ARG A 311 3.65 6.42 -16.05
CA ARG A 311 3.43 5.00 -16.37
C ARG A 311 3.66 4.69 -17.85
N SER A 312 3.13 5.53 -18.74
CA SER A 312 3.32 5.33 -20.19
C SER A 312 4.79 5.43 -20.59
N LYS A 313 5.51 6.46 -20.13
CA LYS A 313 6.92 6.67 -20.49
C LYS A 313 7.87 5.67 -19.83
N ALA A 314 7.57 5.28 -18.59
CA ALA A 314 8.32 4.30 -17.84
C ALA A 314 8.26 2.94 -18.55
N ARG A 315 7.06 2.45 -18.93
CA ARG A 315 6.90 1.17 -19.62
C ARG A 315 7.81 1.05 -20.85
N ASP A 316 7.89 2.11 -21.67
CA ASP A 316 8.73 2.13 -22.86
C ASP A 316 10.22 2.09 -22.52
N ALA A 317 10.68 2.87 -21.53
CA ALA A 317 12.07 2.87 -21.09
C ALA A 317 12.49 1.52 -20.47
N TYR A 318 11.64 0.93 -19.63
CA TYR A 318 11.87 -0.40 -19.06
C TYR A 318 11.93 -1.50 -20.14
N ARG A 319 11.13 -1.38 -21.20
CA ARG A 319 11.19 -2.31 -22.34
C ARG A 319 12.48 -2.14 -23.14
N GLU A 320 12.91 -0.90 -23.35
CA GLU A 320 14.17 -0.60 -24.04
C GLU A 320 15.37 -1.17 -23.28
N VAL A 321 15.43 -0.99 -21.96
CA VAL A 321 16.47 -1.55 -21.10
C VAL A 321 16.48 -3.08 -21.16
N ARG A 322 15.31 -3.73 -21.04
CA ARG A 322 15.21 -5.19 -21.18
C ARG A 322 15.74 -5.69 -22.53
N LYS A 323 15.45 -4.98 -23.62
CA LYS A 323 15.97 -5.30 -24.96
C LYS A 323 17.50 -5.17 -25.03
N LYS A 324 18.07 -4.11 -24.45
CA LYS A 324 19.54 -3.90 -24.46
C LYS A 324 20.27 -4.92 -23.57
N ILE A 325 19.70 -5.30 -22.42
CA ILE A 325 20.22 -6.38 -21.57
C ILE A 325 20.18 -7.72 -22.33
N ALA A 326 19.09 -8.03 -23.02
CA ALA A 326 18.99 -9.26 -23.81
C ALA A 326 20.07 -9.33 -24.90
N ASN A 327 20.29 -8.23 -25.63
CA ASN A 327 21.36 -8.15 -26.64
C ASN A 327 22.76 -8.31 -26.02
N LEU A 328 22.99 -7.70 -24.85
CA LEU A 328 24.25 -7.83 -24.12
C LEU A 328 24.49 -9.28 -23.69
N ASN A 329 23.49 -9.94 -23.11
CA ASN A 329 23.56 -11.34 -22.71
C ASN A 329 23.79 -12.28 -23.90
N ALA A 330 23.08 -12.05 -25.01
CA ALA A 330 23.25 -12.84 -26.23
C ALA A 330 24.69 -12.72 -26.77
N PHE A 331 25.22 -11.50 -26.87
CA PHE A 331 26.60 -11.26 -27.32
C PHE A 331 27.62 -11.92 -26.39
N SER A 332 27.43 -11.81 -25.07
CA SER A 332 28.30 -12.46 -24.08
C SER A 332 28.27 -13.99 -24.22
N GLN A 333 27.09 -14.58 -24.35
CA GLN A 333 26.93 -16.03 -24.52
C GLN A 333 27.61 -16.54 -25.81
N GLU A 334 27.42 -15.84 -26.93
CA GLU A 334 28.04 -16.17 -28.22
C GLU A 334 29.57 -16.04 -28.16
N THR A 335 30.06 -14.96 -27.55
CA THR A 335 31.50 -14.70 -27.38
C THR A 335 32.16 -15.75 -26.50
N MET A 336 31.53 -16.14 -25.38
CA MET A 336 32.06 -17.17 -24.50
C MET A 336 32.08 -18.54 -25.18
N SER A 337 31.01 -18.89 -25.90
CA SER A 337 30.92 -20.15 -26.65
C SER A 337 31.93 -20.20 -27.80
N SER A 338 32.25 -19.05 -28.40
CA SER A 338 33.14 -18.93 -29.57
C SER A 338 34.54 -18.41 -29.24
N MET A 339 34.94 -18.40 -27.96
CA MET A 339 36.18 -17.75 -27.52
C MET A 339 37.42 -18.31 -28.23
N LYS A 340 37.47 -19.62 -28.45
CA LYS A 340 38.56 -20.29 -29.18
C LYS A 340 38.66 -19.78 -30.61
N ILE A 341 37.54 -19.59 -31.31
CA ILE A 341 37.52 -19.05 -32.68
C ILE A 341 38.03 -17.60 -32.67
N ILE A 342 37.54 -16.78 -31.74
CA ILE A 342 37.98 -15.38 -31.62
C ILE A 342 39.50 -15.30 -31.38
N GLN A 343 40.06 -16.21 -30.57
CA GLN A 343 41.50 -16.29 -30.32
C GLN A 343 42.29 -16.76 -31.54
N LEU A 344 41.83 -17.80 -32.24
CA LEU A 344 42.48 -18.32 -33.45
C LEU A 344 42.62 -17.26 -34.54
N PHE A 345 41.62 -16.38 -34.68
CA PHE A 345 41.65 -15.26 -35.64
C PHE A 345 42.22 -13.95 -35.06
N SER A 346 42.73 -13.94 -33.82
CA SER A 346 43.26 -12.75 -33.14
C SER A 346 42.28 -11.55 -33.09
N ARG A 347 40.98 -11.82 -32.96
CA ARG A 347 39.88 -10.81 -33.02
C ARG A 347 39.40 -10.31 -31.65
N GLN A 348 40.17 -10.52 -30.58
CA GLN A 348 39.77 -10.16 -29.22
C GLN A 348 39.52 -8.65 -29.06
N LYS A 349 40.37 -7.80 -29.66
CA LYS A 349 40.21 -6.34 -29.61
C LYS A 349 38.91 -5.89 -30.29
N ASP A 350 38.61 -6.44 -31.46
CA ASP A 350 37.39 -6.13 -32.21
C ASP A 350 36.14 -6.55 -31.45
N SER A 351 36.15 -7.76 -30.86
CA SER A 351 35.04 -8.25 -30.02
C SER A 351 34.84 -7.36 -28.79
N CYS A 352 35.92 -6.93 -28.13
CA CYS A 352 35.86 -5.99 -27.02
C CYS A 352 35.28 -4.63 -27.43
N GLN A 353 35.63 -4.11 -28.60
CA GLN A 353 35.02 -2.87 -29.12
C GLN A 353 33.52 -3.03 -29.39
N ARG A 354 33.09 -4.15 -29.99
CA ARG A 354 31.66 -4.47 -30.17
C ARG A 354 30.93 -4.56 -28.84
N PHE A 355 31.52 -5.25 -27.85
CA PHE A 355 30.97 -5.33 -26.50
C PHE A 355 30.82 -3.94 -25.86
N LYS A 356 31.84 -3.08 -25.96
CA LYS A 356 31.79 -1.70 -25.45
C LYS A 356 30.63 -0.91 -26.07
N LYS A 357 30.37 -1.06 -27.38
CA LYS A 357 29.24 -0.42 -28.05
C LYS A 357 27.90 -0.90 -27.50
N ILE A 358 27.70 -2.21 -27.42
CA ILE A 358 26.46 -2.82 -26.89
C ILE A 358 26.24 -2.41 -25.42
N ASN A 359 27.29 -2.47 -24.61
CA ASN A 359 27.24 -2.07 -23.22
C ASN A 359 26.95 -0.57 -23.06
N ARG A 360 27.47 0.29 -23.96
CA ARG A 360 27.15 1.72 -23.97
C ARG A 360 25.68 1.98 -24.28
N GLU A 361 25.08 1.23 -25.21
CA GLU A 361 23.65 1.32 -25.49
C GLU A 361 22.80 0.90 -24.28
N ASN A 362 23.20 -0.17 -23.59
CA ASN A 362 22.58 -0.58 -22.33
C ASN A 362 22.68 0.52 -21.26
N TYR A 363 23.86 1.11 -21.08
CA TYR A 363 24.09 2.21 -20.15
C TYR A 363 23.20 3.43 -20.47
N LEU A 364 23.09 3.83 -21.75
CA LEU A 364 22.26 4.98 -22.14
C LEU A 364 20.77 4.71 -21.91
N ALA A 365 20.29 3.50 -22.21
CA ALA A 365 18.92 3.09 -21.93
C ALA A 365 18.63 3.07 -20.42
N ALA A 366 19.52 2.48 -19.63
CA ALA A 366 19.40 2.41 -18.17
C ALA A 366 19.41 3.81 -17.54
N ARG A 367 20.27 4.72 -18.02
CA ARG A 367 20.29 6.11 -17.57
C ARG A 367 18.97 6.82 -17.89
N ARG A 368 18.39 6.61 -19.07
CA ARG A 368 17.09 7.19 -19.45
C ARG A 368 15.97 6.71 -18.52
N GLN A 369 15.93 5.40 -18.23
CA GLN A 369 15.01 4.83 -17.25
C GLN A 369 15.20 5.47 -15.87
N LEU A 370 16.46 5.59 -15.41
CA LEU A 370 16.78 6.14 -14.10
C LEU A 370 16.32 7.60 -13.98
N VAL A 371 16.56 8.42 -15.01
CA VAL A 371 16.11 9.83 -15.03
C VAL A 371 14.58 9.93 -14.94
N LEU A 372 13.84 9.06 -15.65
CA LEU A 372 12.38 9.02 -15.55
C LEU A 372 11.93 8.65 -14.14
N TYR A 373 12.55 7.64 -13.54
CA TYR A 373 12.25 7.21 -12.18
C TYR A 373 12.58 8.29 -11.13
N SER A 374 13.74 8.94 -11.26
CA SER A 374 14.21 9.96 -10.32
C SER A 374 13.39 11.23 -10.35
N LEU A 375 12.72 11.55 -11.47
CA LEU A 375 11.84 12.72 -11.58
C LEU A 375 10.44 12.47 -11.01
N PHE A 376 9.97 11.22 -10.98
CA PHE A 376 8.60 10.90 -10.60
C PHE A 376 8.28 11.22 -9.13
N ARG A 377 9.11 10.72 -8.20
CA ARG A 377 8.91 10.95 -6.76
C ARG A 377 8.96 12.45 -6.40
N PRO A 378 9.97 13.24 -6.84
CA PRO A 378 10.01 14.68 -6.58
C PRO A 378 8.80 15.44 -7.11
N VAL A 379 8.29 15.10 -8.31
CA VAL A 379 7.09 15.78 -8.85
C VAL A 379 5.88 15.53 -7.96
N ILE A 380 5.69 14.32 -7.45
CA ILE A 380 4.58 14.03 -6.52
C ILE A 380 4.79 14.74 -5.17
N GLU A 381 6.03 14.82 -4.69
CA GLU A 381 6.36 15.56 -3.47
C GLU A 381 6.09 17.05 -3.62
N ILE A 382 6.40 17.65 -4.78
CA ILE A 382 6.08 19.05 -5.08
C ILE A 382 4.57 19.28 -5.05
N VAL A 383 3.78 18.41 -5.70
CA VAL A 383 2.31 18.54 -5.68
C VAL A 383 1.74 18.32 -4.27
N SER A 384 2.29 17.37 -3.51
CA SER A 384 1.90 17.13 -2.12
C SER A 384 2.24 18.32 -1.22
N SER A 385 3.41 18.93 -1.43
CA SER A 385 3.86 20.11 -0.70
C SER A 385 3.04 21.35 -1.06
N ALA A 386 2.67 21.49 -2.34
CA ALA A 386 1.74 22.51 -2.80
C ALA A 386 0.35 22.34 -2.16
N ALA A 387 -0.13 21.10 -2.02
CA ALA A 387 -1.38 20.81 -1.31
C ALA A 387 -1.32 21.23 0.16
N ILE A 388 -0.20 20.93 0.84
CA ILE A 388 0.05 21.37 2.21
C ILE A 388 0.11 22.90 2.30
N ALA A 389 0.81 23.57 1.39
CA ALA A 389 0.92 25.02 1.36
C ALA A 389 -0.45 25.69 1.13
N LEU A 390 -1.24 25.17 0.19
CA LEU A 390 -2.62 25.63 -0.07
C LEU A 390 -3.54 25.37 1.13
N LEU A 391 -3.40 24.22 1.78
CA LEU A 391 -4.13 23.91 3.02
C LEU A 391 -3.78 24.91 4.13
N ILE A 392 -2.50 25.19 4.36
CA ILE A 392 -2.07 26.16 5.38
C ILE A 392 -2.56 27.56 5.03
N TRP A 393 -2.49 27.98 3.76
CA TRP A 393 -2.93 29.30 3.35
C TRP A 393 -4.46 29.47 3.46
N TYR A 394 -5.24 28.58 2.84
CA TYR A 394 -6.70 28.65 2.83
C TYR A 394 -7.29 28.25 4.19
N GLY A 395 -6.81 27.15 4.76
CA GLY A 395 -7.24 26.66 6.07
C GLY A 395 -6.79 27.57 7.21
N GLY A 396 -5.61 28.18 7.12
CA GLY A 396 -5.14 29.18 8.08
C GLY A 396 -6.03 30.41 8.13
N LYS A 397 -6.42 30.96 6.97
CA LYS A 397 -7.44 32.03 6.91
C LYS A 397 -8.76 31.58 7.56
N GLY A 398 -9.19 30.35 7.29
CA GLY A 398 -10.40 29.80 7.92
C GLY A 398 -10.29 29.58 9.43
N VAL A 399 -9.08 29.37 9.97
CA VAL A 399 -8.85 29.32 11.44
C VAL A 399 -8.87 30.72 12.05
N LEU A 400 -8.35 31.72 11.33
CA LEU A 400 -8.40 33.13 11.76
C LEU A 400 -9.83 33.68 11.75
N ASN A 401 -10.65 33.25 10.81
CA ASN A 401 -12.07 33.61 10.67
C ASN A 401 -13.01 32.57 11.34
N ALA A 402 -12.56 31.91 12.42
CA ALA A 402 -13.20 30.84 13.22
C ALA A 402 -14.09 29.80 12.47
N SER A 403 -13.89 29.65 11.18
CA SER A 403 -14.64 28.78 10.28
C SER A 403 -14.22 27.32 10.48
N PHE A 404 -12.97 27.11 10.88
CA PHE A 404 -12.38 25.80 11.17
C PHE A 404 -11.58 25.85 12.48
N THR A 405 -11.51 24.74 13.20
CA THR A 405 -10.67 24.64 14.40
C THR A 405 -9.20 24.43 14.04
N PHE A 406 -8.27 24.90 14.88
CA PHE A 406 -6.84 24.72 14.65
C PHE A 406 -6.44 23.22 14.63
N GLY A 407 -7.02 22.40 15.51
CA GLY A 407 -6.80 20.96 15.51
C GLY A 407 -7.30 20.28 14.24
N SER A 408 -8.39 20.78 13.61
CA SER A 408 -8.82 20.29 12.30
C SER A 408 -7.73 20.52 11.26
N LEU A 409 -7.14 21.72 11.19
CA LEU A 409 -6.06 22.02 10.26
C LEU A 409 -4.86 21.07 10.45
N VAL A 410 -4.46 20.83 11.71
CA VAL A 410 -3.35 19.92 12.05
C VAL A 410 -3.65 18.46 11.65
N ALA A 411 -4.88 17.98 11.89
CA ALA A 411 -5.27 16.64 11.45
C ALA A 411 -5.30 16.51 9.92
N PHE A 412 -5.77 17.55 9.21
CA PHE A 412 -5.75 17.57 7.73
C PHE A 412 -4.33 17.49 7.16
N LEU A 413 -3.31 18.09 7.80
CA LEU A 413 -1.91 17.92 7.39
C LEU A 413 -1.49 16.44 7.40
N SER A 414 -1.91 15.68 8.41
CA SER A 414 -1.63 14.24 8.50
C SER A 414 -2.41 13.45 7.46
N TYR A 415 -3.72 13.75 7.29
CA TYR A 415 -4.55 13.06 6.31
C TYR A 415 -4.11 13.30 4.87
N ILE A 416 -3.61 14.49 4.52
CA ILE A 416 -3.02 14.76 3.19
C ILE A 416 -1.88 13.78 2.89
N GLN A 417 -0.94 13.61 3.84
CA GLN A 417 0.19 12.70 3.64
C GLN A 417 -0.26 11.24 3.50
N MET A 418 -1.23 10.83 4.33
CA MET A 418 -1.82 9.49 4.28
C MET A 418 -2.62 9.26 2.98
N PHE A 419 -3.24 10.29 2.43
CA PHE A 419 -4.03 10.22 1.19
C PHE A 419 -3.15 10.10 -0.05
N PHE A 420 -2.03 10.83 -0.11
CA PHE A 420 -1.14 10.77 -1.28
C PHE A 420 -0.22 9.55 -1.30
N SER A 421 0.07 8.92 -0.16
CA SER A 421 0.97 7.76 -0.14
C SER A 421 0.49 6.58 -1.00
N PRO A 422 -0.76 6.09 -0.87
CA PRO A 422 -1.26 4.97 -1.65
C PRO A 422 -1.32 5.26 -3.16
N ILE A 423 -1.52 6.53 -3.53
CA ILE A 423 -1.53 6.96 -4.93
C ILE A 423 -0.13 6.80 -5.55
N ARG A 424 0.94 7.04 -4.78
CA ARG A 424 2.33 6.79 -5.22
C ARG A 424 2.59 5.31 -5.44
N ASP A 425 2.15 4.48 -4.51
CA ASP A 425 2.48 3.05 -4.48
C ASP A 425 1.71 2.24 -5.53
N LEU A 426 0.59 2.76 -6.04
CA LEU A 426 -0.26 2.06 -7.01
C LEU A 426 0.43 1.85 -8.38
N ALA A 427 1.37 2.74 -8.76
CA ALA A 427 2.07 2.65 -10.03
C ALA A 427 3.00 1.43 -10.10
N ASP A 428 3.74 1.14 -9.02
CA ASP A 428 4.73 0.06 -8.98
C ASP A 428 4.07 -1.34 -8.95
N LYS A 429 2.86 -1.43 -8.38
CA LYS A 429 2.11 -2.70 -8.27
C LYS A 429 1.65 -3.27 -9.60
N TYR A 430 1.57 -2.45 -10.65
CA TYR A 430 1.11 -2.92 -11.97
C TYR A 430 2.09 -3.89 -12.63
N ASP A 431 3.40 -3.61 -12.54
CA ASP A 431 4.41 -4.43 -13.20
C ASP A 431 4.52 -5.82 -12.55
N ILE A 432 4.39 -5.88 -11.22
CA ILE A 432 4.33 -7.13 -10.45
C ILE A 432 3.12 -7.97 -10.91
N PHE A 433 1.97 -7.33 -11.05
CA PHE A 433 0.76 -8.00 -11.53
C PHE A 433 0.95 -8.59 -12.93
N GLN A 434 1.54 -7.83 -13.87
CA GLN A 434 1.79 -8.33 -15.22
C GLN A 434 2.77 -9.51 -15.22
N GLY A 435 3.87 -9.41 -14.48
CA GLY A 435 4.86 -10.48 -14.37
C GLY A 435 4.26 -11.78 -13.84
N ALA A 436 3.41 -11.67 -12.80
CA ALA A 436 2.73 -12.82 -12.23
C ALA A 436 1.71 -13.46 -13.18
N MET A 437 1.01 -12.69 -14.01
CA MET A 437 0.10 -13.25 -15.02
C MET A 437 0.85 -14.09 -16.06
N ALA A 438 1.99 -13.58 -16.58
CA ALA A 438 2.83 -14.32 -17.52
C ALA A 438 3.42 -15.60 -16.89
N ALA A 439 3.88 -15.50 -15.64
CA ALA A 439 4.36 -16.65 -14.86
C ALA A 439 3.24 -17.70 -14.63
N SER A 440 2.02 -17.23 -14.35
CA SER A 440 0.87 -18.11 -14.15
C SER A 440 0.50 -18.86 -15.42
N GLU A 441 0.54 -18.20 -16.57
CA GLU A 441 0.31 -18.84 -17.87
C GLU A 441 1.33 -19.97 -18.11
N ASN A 442 2.61 -19.73 -17.84
CA ASN A 442 3.66 -20.77 -17.95
C ASN A 442 3.42 -21.96 -17.01
N ILE A 443 3.04 -21.69 -15.75
CA ILE A 443 2.80 -22.72 -14.74
C ILE A 443 1.58 -23.56 -15.12
N PHE A 444 0.46 -22.93 -15.46
CA PHE A 444 -0.77 -23.66 -15.77
C PHE A 444 -0.71 -24.35 -17.14
N ALA A 445 0.04 -23.80 -18.11
CA ALA A 445 0.36 -24.52 -19.33
C ALA A 445 1.14 -25.81 -19.02
N LEU A 446 2.15 -25.76 -18.13
CA LEU A 446 2.89 -26.94 -17.70
C LEU A 446 1.98 -27.95 -16.98
N LEU A 447 1.17 -27.51 -16.02
CA LEU A 447 0.26 -28.38 -15.25
C LEU A 447 -0.89 -28.97 -16.09
N SER A 448 -1.15 -28.41 -17.27
CA SER A 448 -2.14 -28.92 -18.21
C SER A 448 -1.61 -30.03 -19.13
N GLU A 449 -0.29 -30.25 -19.14
CA GLU A 449 0.34 -31.27 -19.96
C GLU A 449 -0.07 -32.68 -19.50
N LYS A 450 -0.20 -33.61 -20.47
CA LYS A 450 -0.66 -34.97 -20.15
C LYS A 450 0.48 -35.76 -19.52
N THR A 451 0.23 -36.28 -18.33
CA THR A 451 1.15 -37.21 -17.66
C THR A 451 1.17 -38.57 -18.33
N GLU A 452 2.30 -39.26 -18.20
CA GLU A 452 2.46 -40.62 -18.67
C GLU A 452 1.47 -41.54 -17.95
N ARG A 453 0.85 -42.48 -18.69
CA ARG A 453 -0.15 -43.38 -18.11
C ARG A 453 0.53 -44.32 -17.12
N VAL A 454 0.33 -44.06 -15.84
CA VAL A 454 0.71 -45.00 -14.78
C VAL A 454 -0.27 -46.18 -14.84
N GLY A 455 0.14 -47.28 -15.45
CA GLY A 455 -0.71 -48.47 -15.61
C GLY A 455 0.11 -49.71 -15.97
N GLY A 456 -0.30 -50.86 -15.44
CA GLY A 456 0.34 -52.15 -15.66
C GLY A 456 -0.05 -53.15 -14.58
N LYS A 457 -0.02 -54.45 -14.89
CA LYS A 457 -0.18 -55.50 -13.87
C LYS A 457 1.16 -55.69 -13.16
N ARG A 458 1.17 -55.67 -11.83
CA ARG A 458 2.35 -56.05 -11.05
C ARG A 458 2.65 -57.52 -11.32
N LEU A 459 3.74 -57.79 -12.04
CA LEU A 459 4.20 -59.15 -12.27
C LEU A 459 4.94 -59.64 -11.03
N ILE A 460 4.51 -60.77 -10.47
CA ILE A 460 5.14 -61.39 -9.29
C ILE A 460 6.36 -62.21 -9.71
N HIS A 461 6.33 -62.79 -10.92
CA HIS A 461 7.44 -63.57 -11.48
C HIS A 461 7.75 -63.10 -12.90
N LEU A 462 8.96 -62.60 -13.13
CA LEU A 462 9.45 -62.18 -14.44
C LEU A 462 10.32 -63.30 -15.03
N LYS A 463 9.84 -63.95 -16.11
CA LYS A 463 10.63 -65.02 -16.79
C LYS A 463 11.83 -64.47 -17.55
N GLY A 464 11.85 -63.18 -17.91
CA GLY A 464 12.97 -62.52 -18.58
C GLY A 464 13.13 -62.82 -20.08
N LYS A 465 12.11 -63.38 -20.75
CA LYS A 465 12.07 -63.44 -22.22
C LYS A 465 11.74 -62.05 -22.77
N ILE A 466 12.54 -61.54 -23.72
CA ILE A 466 12.33 -60.25 -24.39
C ILE A 466 12.06 -60.52 -25.87
N GLU A 467 11.05 -59.87 -26.45
CA GLU A 467 10.67 -60.07 -27.85
C GLU A 467 10.27 -58.73 -28.48
N PHE A 468 10.93 -58.38 -29.58
CA PHE A 468 10.58 -57.27 -30.46
C PHE A 468 9.89 -57.89 -31.69
N GLN A 469 8.70 -57.38 -32.05
CA GLN A 469 7.92 -57.84 -33.20
C GLN A 469 7.60 -56.65 -34.10
N ASN A 470 8.21 -56.62 -35.28
CA ASN A 470 8.00 -55.61 -36.32
C ASN A 470 8.01 -54.17 -35.77
N VAL A 471 9.01 -53.83 -34.96
CA VAL A 471 9.05 -52.57 -34.23
C VAL A 471 9.56 -51.44 -35.12
N TRP A 472 8.77 -50.38 -35.18
CA TRP A 472 9.11 -49.11 -35.81
C TRP A 472 9.13 -48.01 -34.75
N PHE A 473 10.15 -47.14 -34.77
CA PHE A 473 10.28 -46.06 -33.78
C PHE A 473 10.95 -44.82 -34.36
N SER A 474 10.47 -43.66 -33.95
CA SER A 474 11.07 -42.34 -34.20
C SER A 474 10.93 -41.45 -32.97
N TYR A 475 11.93 -40.59 -32.71
CA TYR A 475 11.82 -39.53 -31.70
C TYR A 475 11.12 -38.26 -32.24
N ASP A 476 11.19 -38.03 -33.55
CA ASP A 476 10.55 -36.92 -34.28
C ASP A 476 9.95 -37.45 -35.60
N ASP A 477 10.38 -36.95 -36.76
CA ASP A 477 9.86 -37.36 -38.08
C ASP A 477 10.76 -38.39 -38.81
N GLU A 478 11.99 -38.63 -38.33
CA GLU A 478 12.92 -39.58 -38.93
C GLU A 478 12.93 -40.93 -38.22
N TRP A 479 12.66 -42.01 -38.96
CA TRP A 479 12.66 -43.38 -38.42
C TRP A 479 14.05 -43.83 -37.96
N VAL A 480 14.18 -44.13 -36.67
CA VAL A 480 15.40 -44.68 -36.05
C VAL A 480 15.40 -46.20 -36.06
N LEU A 481 14.24 -46.82 -35.81
CA LEU A 481 14.02 -48.26 -35.97
C LEU A 481 13.01 -48.50 -37.08
N LYS A 482 13.30 -49.44 -37.97
CA LYS A 482 12.46 -49.82 -39.12
C LYS A 482 12.34 -51.34 -39.14
N ASP A 483 11.14 -51.85 -38.92
CA ASP A 483 10.79 -53.28 -38.98
C ASP A 483 11.71 -54.23 -38.18
N VAL A 484 12.05 -53.85 -36.95
CA VAL A 484 12.99 -54.62 -36.12
C VAL A 484 12.28 -55.76 -35.40
N SER A 485 12.72 -57.01 -35.63
CA SER A 485 12.19 -58.21 -34.98
C SER A 485 13.29 -59.12 -34.46
N PHE A 486 13.29 -59.45 -33.16
CA PHE A 486 14.21 -60.40 -32.54
C PHE A 486 13.69 -60.90 -31.18
N SER A 487 14.20 -62.03 -30.70
CA SER A 487 13.85 -62.59 -29.38
C SER A 487 15.08 -62.96 -28.56
N LEU A 488 15.06 -62.69 -27.25
CA LEU A 488 16.07 -63.11 -26.28
C LEU A 488 15.46 -64.08 -25.28
N ASN A 489 16.12 -65.22 -25.09
CA ASN A 489 15.72 -66.21 -24.09
C ASN A 489 16.23 -65.86 -22.69
N PRO A 490 15.57 -66.34 -21.62
CA PRO A 490 16.01 -66.13 -20.26
C PRO A 490 17.47 -66.59 -20.05
N GLY A 491 18.30 -65.74 -19.45
CA GLY A 491 19.72 -66.03 -19.16
C GLY A 491 20.67 -65.82 -20.35
N GLN A 492 20.17 -65.48 -21.54
CA GLN A 492 20.99 -65.23 -22.73
C GLN A 492 21.71 -63.88 -22.64
N ARG A 493 23.01 -63.85 -22.93
CA ARG A 493 23.79 -62.62 -23.09
C ARG A 493 23.84 -62.25 -24.57
N VAL A 494 23.46 -61.03 -24.93
CA VAL A 494 23.43 -60.54 -26.30
C VAL A 494 24.21 -59.23 -26.39
N ALA A 495 24.94 -59.05 -27.50
CA ALA A 495 25.63 -57.80 -27.82
C ALA A 495 24.96 -57.13 -29.02
N LEU A 496 24.63 -55.84 -28.89
CA LEU A 496 24.13 -55.00 -29.98
C LEU A 496 25.31 -54.28 -30.64
N VAL A 497 25.60 -54.58 -31.91
CA VAL A 497 26.73 -54.03 -32.65
C VAL A 497 26.25 -53.30 -33.91
N GLY A 498 26.88 -52.19 -34.25
CA GLY A 498 26.55 -51.38 -35.43
C GLY A 498 27.20 -50.00 -35.37
N HIS A 499 27.19 -49.27 -36.49
CA HIS A 499 27.72 -47.90 -36.56
C HIS A 499 26.91 -46.90 -35.69
N THR A 500 27.46 -45.72 -35.40
CA THR A 500 26.73 -44.64 -34.72
C THR A 500 25.45 -44.29 -35.50
N GLY A 501 24.33 -44.10 -34.79
CA GLY A 501 23.02 -43.84 -35.41
C GLY A 501 22.19 -45.07 -35.78
N ALA A 502 22.72 -46.30 -35.65
CA ALA A 502 21.99 -47.54 -35.96
C ALA A 502 20.87 -47.92 -34.95
N GLY A 503 20.40 -47.00 -34.09
CA GLY A 503 19.31 -47.27 -33.15
C GLY A 503 19.64 -48.14 -31.92
N LYS A 504 20.92 -48.47 -31.69
CA LYS A 504 21.34 -49.32 -30.56
C LYS A 504 20.84 -48.83 -29.19
N THR A 505 20.99 -47.53 -28.91
CA THR A 505 20.54 -46.89 -27.66
C THR A 505 19.01 -46.77 -27.55
N THR A 506 18.29 -46.89 -28.67
CA THR A 506 16.82 -46.84 -28.70
C THR A 506 16.21 -48.19 -28.37
N ILE A 507 16.93 -49.28 -28.64
CA ILE A 507 16.53 -50.65 -28.27
C ILE A 507 16.74 -50.91 -26.77
N THR A 508 17.76 -50.30 -26.18
CA THR A 508 18.08 -50.36 -24.74
C THR A 508 17.25 -49.37 -23.94
#